data_AF-A0A9W8R974-F1
#
_entry.id   AF-A0A9W8R974-F1
#
_cell.length_a   1.000
_cell.length_b   1.000
_cell.length_c   1.000
_cell.angle_alpha   90.00
_cell.angle_beta   90.00
_cell.angle_gamma   90.00
#
_symmetry.space_group_name_H-M   'P 1'
#
loop_
_entity.id
_entity.type
_entity.pdbx_description
1 polymer ?
#
loop_
_entity_poly.entity_id
_entity_poly.type
_entity_poly.pdbx_seq_one_letter_code
_entity_poly.pdbx_strand_id
1 'polypeptide(L)'
;MTATNGKTVSKQVGAGIQIPPNSARLLLSWGIGPYFKDRAIKPESMTFRRWENGTPLGYTKLANNFEESYGAPYFVIHRADFHSSLCRLAADLGVQIITDSKVVDYNESTPSVSTLDGREYSADLIVAADGVKSRARSVILGGPDLPPQRTGFAAYRATVDTEEMKSDPDTSWLLERPGINIWIGEDRHVMTYCIAGGNSFNMVLSHVDHSSPSTWDAENAIDDMRKSFENWDPK
;
A
#
# COMPACT_ATOMS: atom_id res chain seq x y z
N MET A 1 -23.67 -6.73 -1.64
CA MET A 1 -22.88 -7.96 -1.86
C MET A 1 -21.58 -7.54 -2.50
N THR A 2 -20.43 -7.95 -1.96
CA THR A 2 -19.12 -7.65 -2.55
C THR A 2 -18.49 -8.97 -3.01
N ALA A 3 -18.47 -9.18 -4.32
CA ALA A 3 -17.76 -10.31 -4.94
C ALA A 3 -16.31 -9.91 -5.17
N THR A 4 -15.37 -10.71 -4.67
CA THR A 4 -13.94 -10.47 -4.82
C THR A 4 -13.28 -11.61 -5.60
N ASN A 5 -12.33 -11.28 -6.46
CA ASN A 5 -11.52 -12.28 -7.17
C ASN A 5 -10.66 -13.05 -6.13
N GLY A 6 -10.78 -14.37 -6.11
CA GLY A 6 -10.17 -15.28 -5.12
C GLY A 6 -8.64 -15.31 -5.04
N LYS A 7 -8.11 -15.29 -3.82
CA LYS A 7 -7.70 -16.44 -2.97
C LYS A 7 -7.92 -15.98 -1.52
N THR A 8 -8.16 -16.90 -0.57
CA THR A 8 -8.13 -16.70 0.91
C THR A 8 -7.31 -15.47 1.27
N VAL A 9 -7.87 -14.43 1.95
CA VAL A 9 -7.23 -13.12 2.26
C VAL A 9 -5.73 -13.20 2.01
N SER A 10 -5.32 -12.93 0.76
CA SER A 10 -4.03 -13.43 0.31
C SER A 10 -2.94 -12.77 1.14
N LYS A 11 -1.89 -13.53 1.51
CA LYS A 11 -0.60 -12.95 1.93
C LYS A 11 -0.13 -12.08 0.76
N GLN A 12 -0.62 -10.85 0.71
CA GLN A 12 -0.14 -9.84 -0.21
C GLN A 12 1.34 -9.66 0.10
N VAL A 13 2.16 -9.57 -0.94
CA VAL A 13 3.57 -9.21 -0.82
C VAL A 13 3.66 -8.00 0.11
N GLY A 14 4.26 -8.22 1.29
CA GLY A 14 4.10 -7.42 2.49
C GLY A 14 4.74 -6.06 2.33
N ALA A 15 3.93 -5.06 2.06
CA ALA A 15 4.38 -3.68 2.03
C ALA A 15 3.42 -2.82 2.87
N GLY A 16 3.95 -1.74 3.39
CA GLY A 16 3.20 -0.72 4.08
C GLY A 16 2.28 0.05 3.14
N ILE A 17 1.21 0.58 3.71
CA ILE A 17 0.39 1.61 3.10
C ILE A 17 0.26 2.79 4.07
N GLN A 18 0.31 3.99 3.50
CA GLN A 18 0.14 5.23 4.23
C GLN A 18 -1.30 5.72 4.07
N ILE A 19 -1.90 6.16 5.17
CA ILE A 19 -3.29 6.64 5.24
C ILE A 19 -3.25 8.08 5.76
N PRO A 20 -3.20 9.07 4.85
CA PRO A 20 -3.24 10.48 5.23
C PRO A 20 -4.60 10.90 5.82
N PRO A 21 -4.69 12.10 6.46
CA PRO A 21 -5.88 12.54 7.19
C PRO A 21 -7.18 12.55 6.39
N ASN A 22 -7.12 12.89 5.10
CA ASN A 22 -8.27 12.92 4.21
C ASN A 22 -8.95 11.53 4.10
N SER A 23 -8.16 10.45 4.07
CA SER A 23 -8.68 9.08 4.10
C SER A 23 -8.98 8.62 5.52
N ALA A 24 -8.10 8.93 6.47
CA ALA A 24 -8.24 8.50 7.86
C ALA A 24 -9.56 9.00 8.50
N ARG A 25 -9.96 10.24 8.22
CA ARG A 25 -11.21 10.83 8.74
C ARG A 25 -12.45 10.01 8.33
N LEU A 26 -12.52 9.59 7.06
CA LEU A 26 -13.65 8.80 6.56
C LEU A 26 -13.66 7.41 7.19
N LEU A 27 -12.50 6.76 7.24
CA LEU A 27 -12.36 5.43 7.83
C LEU A 27 -12.73 5.42 9.32
N LEU A 28 -12.31 6.45 10.07
CA LEU A 28 -12.68 6.61 11.48
C LEU A 28 -14.19 6.85 11.63
N SER A 29 -14.81 7.66 10.77
CA SER A 29 -16.27 7.87 10.80
C SER A 29 -17.08 6.60 10.49
N TRP A 30 -16.51 5.66 9.74
CA TRP A 30 -17.11 4.35 9.47
C TRP A 30 -16.90 3.35 10.61
N GLY A 31 -16.12 3.70 11.64
CA GLY A 31 -15.89 2.85 12.80
C GLY A 31 -14.69 1.91 12.66
N ILE A 32 -13.70 2.19 11.80
CA ILE A 32 -12.52 1.32 11.64
C ILE A 32 -11.62 1.28 12.89
N GLY A 33 -11.73 2.27 13.78
CA GLY A 33 -10.78 2.51 14.88
C GLY A 33 -10.40 1.25 15.68
N PRO A 34 -11.38 0.46 16.18
CA PRO A 34 -11.10 -0.78 16.92
C PRO A 34 -10.31 -1.83 16.12
N TYR A 35 -10.48 -1.89 14.79
CA TYR A 35 -9.80 -2.85 13.93
C TYR A 35 -8.35 -2.45 13.63
N PHE A 36 -8.04 -1.15 13.71
CA PHE A 36 -6.68 -0.63 13.56
C PHE A 36 -5.84 -0.78 14.82
N LYS A 37 -6.46 -1.02 15.98
CA LYS A 37 -5.78 -1.16 17.25
C LYS A 37 -4.66 -2.21 17.15
N ASP A 38 -3.47 -1.83 17.62
CA ASP A 38 -2.25 -2.65 17.62
C ASP A 38 -1.71 -3.05 16.24
N ARG A 39 -2.31 -2.55 15.14
CA ARG A 39 -1.89 -2.83 13.75
C ARG A 39 -1.37 -1.59 13.03
N ALA A 40 -2.07 -0.46 13.21
CA ALA A 40 -1.71 0.83 12.65
C ALA A 40 -0.76 1.59 13.59
N ILE A 41 0.19 2.32 13.01
CA ILE A 41 1.10 3.19 13.73
C ILE A 41 0.78 4.63 13.33
N LYS A 42 0.87 5.55 14.30
CA LYS A 42 0.87 6.99 14.04
C LYS A 42 2.32 7.47 14.05
N PRO A 43 2.95 7.72 12.88
CA PRO A 43 4.30 8.27 12.87
C PRO A 43 4.33 9.67 13.50
N GLU A 44 5.40 9.98 14.21
CA GLU A 44 5.66 11.29 14.81
C GLU A 44 6.04 12.34 13.77
N SER A 45 6.84 11.94 12.78
CA SER A 45 7.34 12.83 11.74
C SER A 45 7.50 12.13 10.39
N MET A 46 7.59 12.94 9.35
CA MET A 46 8.16 12.57 8.06
C MET A 46 9.43 13.38 7.85
N THR A 47 10.57 12.72 7.87
CA THR A 47 11.90 13.34 7.80
C THR A 47 12.51 13.10 6.42
N PHE A 48 12.81 14.19 5.72
CA PHE A 48 13.55 14.15 4.47
C PHE A 48 15.04 14.17 4.77
N ARG A 49 15.78 13.29 4.11
CA ARG A 49 17.20 13.04 4.34
C ARG A 49 17.97 13.18 3.05
N ARG A 50 19.18 13.69 3.18
CA ARG A 50 20.16 13.74 2.11
C ARG A 50 20.57 12.31 1.76
N TRP A 51 20.49 11.94 0.48
CA TRP A 51 20.81 10.57 0.04
C TRP A 51 22.25 10.16 0.29
N GLU A 52 23.22 11.10 0.24
CA GLU A 52 24.65 10.77 0.39
C GLU A 52 25.04 10.34 1.81
N ASN A 53 24.37 10.85 2.85
CA ASN A 53 24.87 10.75 4.23
C ASN A 53 23.78 10.79 5.32
N GLY A 54 22.50 10.73 4.94
CA GLY A 54 21.39 10.65 5.88
C GLY A 54 21.06 11.93 6.64
N THR A 55 21.82 13.01 6.43
CA THR A 55 21.62 14.28 7.14
C THR A 55 20.20 14.80 6.88
N PRO A 56 19.43 15.11 7.94
CA PRO A 56 18.10 15.68 7.77
C PRO A 56 18.14 16.98 6.97
N LEU A 57 17.35 17.06 5.91
CA LEU A 57 17.13 18.26 5.10
C LEU A 57 15.94 19.07 5.64
N GLY A 58 14.97 18.38 6.23
CA GLY A 58 13.76 18.97 6.80
C GLY A 58 12.83 17.89 7.31
N TYR A 59 11.82 18.29 8.07
CA TYR A 59 10.81 17.35 8.57
C TYR A 59 9.43 17.99 8.66
N THR A 60 8.42 17.15 8.52
CA THR A 60 7.02 17.48 8.82
C THR A 60 6.65 16.80 10.12
N LYS A 61 6.19 17.57 11.11
CA LYS A 61 5.61 17.01 12.34
C LYS A 61 4.20 16.48 12.04
N LEU A 62 4.00 15.19 12.26
CA LEU A 62 2.74 14.49 11.98
C LEU A 62 1.91 14.31 13.24
N ALA A 63 2.49 13.72 14.29
CA ALA A 63 1.77 13.45 15.54
C ALA A 63 1.22 14.75 16.17
N ASN A 64 -0.04 14.69 16.58
CA ASN A 64 -0.90 15.76 17.10
C ASN A 64 -1.17 16.90 16.10
N ASN A 65 -0.14 17.39 15.39
CA ASN A 65 -0.26 18.48 14.43
C ASN A 65 -1.27 18.20 13.30
N PHE A 66 -1.27 16.97 12.77
CA PHE A 66 -2.21 16.60 11.70
C PHE A 66 -3.62 16.38 12.23
N GLU A 67 -3.78 15.83 13.44
CA GLU A 67 -5.09 15.70 14.08
C GLU A 67 -5.71 17.08 14.34
N GLU A 68 -4.93 18.02 14.86
CA GLU A 68 -5.35 19.40 15.12
C GLU A 68 -5.68 20.17 13.83
N SER A 69 -4.84 20.06 12.80
CA SER A 69 -5.00 20.83 11.56
C SER A 69 -6.02 20.25 10.59
N TYR A 70 -6.16 18.92 10.55
CA TYR A 70 -6.93 18.22 9.52
C TYR A 70 -8.06 17.33 10.07
N GLY A 71 -8.20 17.24 11.40
CA GLY A 71 -9.27 16.51 12.08
C GLY A 71 -9.08 14.98 12.10
N ALA A 72 -7.92 14.48 11.68
CA ALA A 72 -7.58 13.06 11.71
C ALA A 72 -6.06 12.84 11.66
N PRO A 73 -5.55 11.72 12.23
CA PRO A 73 -4.13 11.41 12.19
C PRO A 73 -3.66 10.97 10.81
N TYR A 74 -2.33 10.94 10.67
CA TYR A 74 -1.65 10.17 9.65
C TYR A 74 -1.41 8.75 10.20
N PHE A 75 -1.80 7.70 9.46
CA PHE A 75 -1.47 6.32 9.82
C PHE A 75 -0.53 5.68 8.82
N VAL A 76 0.27 4.73 9.30
CA VAL A 76 0.95 3.73 8.48
C VAL A 76 0.58 2.34 8.99
N ILE A 77 0.36 1.39 8.08
CA ILE A 77 -0.13 0.05 8.43
C ILE A 77 0.33 -0.96 7.37
N HIS A 78 0.47 -2.23 7.76
CA HIS A 78 0.72 -3.30 6.80
C HIS A 78 -0.50 -3.47 5.87
N ARG A 79 -0.32 -3.54 4.55
CA ARG A 79 -1.43 -3.54 3.59
C ARG A 79 -2.45 -4.66 3.83
N ALA A 80 -1.99 -5.85 4.20
CA ALA A 80 -2.88 -6.98 4.52
C ALA A 80 -3.68 -6.75 5.82
N ASP A 81 -3.11 -6.04 6.80
CA ASP A 81 -3.82 -5.68 8.03
C ASP A 81 -4.89 -4.62 7.75
N PHE A 82 -4.57 -3.64 6.91
CA PHE A 82 -5.56 -2.65 6.46
C PHE A 82 -6.73 -3.32 5.75
N HIS A 83 -6.45 -4.18 4.77
CA HIS A 83 -7.47 -4.89 4.02
C HIS A 83 -8.32 -5.81 4.90
N SER A 84 -7.70 -6.61 5.77
CA SER A 84 -8.44 -7.50 6.67
C SER A 84 -9.27 -6.73 7.70
N SER A 85 -8.80 -5.56 8.16
CA SER A 85 -9.58 -4.66 9.03
C SER A 85 -10.84 -4.16 8.34
N LEU A 86 -10.75 -3.75 7.06
CA LEU A 86 -11.90 -3.35 6.26
C LEU A 86 -12.88 -4.50 6.04
N CYS A 87 -12.38 -5.70 5.71
CA CYS A 87 -13.24 -6.88 5.53
C CYS A 87 -13.99 -7.24 6.82
N ARG A 88 -13.32 -7.18 7.98
CA ARG A 88 -13.95 -7.45 9.27
C ARG A 88 -15.01 -6.42 9.61
N LEU A 89 -14.70 -5.13 9.49
CA LEU A 89 -15.68 -4.06 9.69
C LEU A 89 -16.89 -4.25 8.76
N ALA A 90 -16.66 -4.50 7.47
CA ALA A 90 -17.75 -4.72 6.52
C ALA A 90 -18.62 -5.93 6.91
N ALA A 91 -18.01 -7.05 7.29
CA ALA A 91 -18.73 -8.23 7.74
C ALA A 91 -19.56 -7.96 9.02
N ASP A 92 -19.00 -7.25 9.99
CA ASP A 92 -19.68 -6.89 11.24
C ASP A 92 -20.85 -5.91 11.00
N LEU A 93 -20.78 -5.11 9.92
CA LEU A 93 -21.89 -4.28 9.42
C LEU A 93 -22.90 -5.06 8.55
N GLY A 94 -22.74 -6.38 8.41
CA GLY A 94 -23.66 -7.25 7.67
C GLY A 94 -23.40 -7.33 6.15
N VAL A 95 -22.26 -6.84 5.66
CA VAL A 95 -21.89 -6.98 4.24
C VAL A 95 -21.56 -8.44 3.94
N GLN A 96 -22.28 -9.02 2.99
CA GLN A 96 -21.93 -10.33 2.43
C GLN A 96 -20.71 -10.22 1.52
N ILE A 97 -19.61 -10.84 1.95
CA ILE A 97 -18.35 -10.94 1.20
C ILE A 97 -18.28 -12.35 0.59
N ILE A 98 -18.17 -12.42 -0.73
CA ILE A 98 -18.00 -13.68 -1.45
C ILE A 98 -16.62 -13.69 -2.09
N THR A 99 -15.77 -14.61 -1.64
CA THR A 99 -14.46 -14.85 -2.22
C THR A 99 -14.55 -15.87 -3.35
N ASP A 100 -13.47 -16.01 -4.11
CA ASP A 100 -13.36 -16.97 -5.21
C ASP A 100 -14.49 -16.80 -6.25
N SER A 101 -15.00 -15.57 -6.37
CA SER A 101 -16.17 -15.21 -7.16
C SER A 101 -15.76 -14.21 -8.23
N LYS A 102 -14.91 -14.66 -9.16
CA LYS A 102 -14.32 -13.76 -10.15
C LYS A 102 -15.37 -13.26 -11.13
N VAL A 103 -15.67 -11.97 -11.09
CA VAL A 103 -16.57 -11.34 -12.07
C VAL A 103 -15.89 -11.31 -13.44
N VAL A 104 -16.60 -11.81 -14.44
CA VAL A 104 -16.15 -11.89 -15.83
C VAL A 104 -17.08 -11.17 -16.78
N ASP A 105 -18.28 -10.75 -16.39
CA ASP A 105 -19.09 -9.95 -17.30
C ASP A 105 -20.02 -9.00 -16.54
N TYR A 106 -20.42 -7.93 -17.22
CA TYR A 106 -21.31 -6.90 -16.70
C TYR A 106 -22.43 -6.66 -17.71
N ASN A 107 -23.68 -6.78 -17.27
CA ASN A 107 -24.85 -6.47 -18.10
C ASN A 107 -25.41 -5.10 -17.69
N GLU A 108 -25.36 -4.14 -18.60
CA GLU A 108 -25.87 -2.79 -18.35
C GLU A 108 -27.40 -2.68 -18.51
N SER A 109 -28.01 -3.52 -19.34
CA SER A 109 -29.45 -3.48 -19.62
C SER A 109 -30.27 -4.09 -18.49
N THR A 110 -29.73 -5.13 -17.85
CA THR A 110 -30.24 -5.72 -16.62
C THR A 110 -29.07 -5.69 -15.65
N PRO A 111 -29.01 -4.75 -14.68
CA PRO A 111 -27.82 -4.55 -13.85
C PRO A 111 -27.43 -5.83 -13.09
N SER A 112 -26.58 -6.61 -13.74
CA SER A 112 -26.11 -7.90 -13.25
C SER A 112 -24.64 -8.12 -13.59
N VAL A 113 -24.01 -9.01 -12.84
CA VAL A 113 -22.66 -9.49 -13.09
C VAL A 113 -22.66 -11.00 -13.22
N SER A 114 -21.89 -11.51 -14.18
CA SER A 114 -21.62 -12.94 -14.31
C SER A 114 -20.24 -13.28 -13.77
N THR A 115 -20.12 -14.39 -13.06
CA THR A 115 -18.84 -14.88 -12.54
C THR A 115 -18.26 -16.03 -13.36
N LEU A 116 -16.97 -16.28 -13.21
CA LEU A 116 -16.22 -17.29 -13.96
C LEU A 116 -16.81 -18.70 -13.83
N ASP A 117 -17.43 -19.01 -12.69
CA ASP A 117 -18.09 -20.28 -12.42
C ASP A 117 -19.57 -20.32 -12.84
N GLY A 118 -20.03 -19.32 -13.58
CA GLY A 118 -21.37 -19.28 -14.17
C GLY A 118 -22.47 -18.78 -13.25
N ARG A 119 -22.16 -18.32 -12.03
CA ARG A 119 -23.16 -17.64 -11.19
C ARG A 119 -23.46 -16.25 -11.73
N GLU A 120 -24.70 -15.81 -11.54
CA GLU A 120 -25.15 -14.47 -11.89
C GLU A 120 -25.68 -13.76 -10.63
N TYR A 121 -25.37 -12.48 -10.50
CA TYR A 121 -25.84 -11.64 -9.41
C TYR A 121 -26.44 -10.36 -9.97
N SER A 122 -27.70 -10.09 -9.65
CA SER A 122 -28.39 -8.85 -10.01
C SER A 122 -28.48 -7.90 -8.80
N ALA A 123 -28.42 -6.59 -9.06
CA ALA A 123 -28.49 -5.54 -8.04
C ALA A 123 -29.06 -4.25 -8.63
N ASP A 124 -29.49 -3.29 -7.79
CA ASP A 124 -29.92 -1.98 -8.29
C ASP A 124 -28.75 -1.13 -8.81
N LEU A 125 -27.54 -1.36 -8.27
CA LEU A 125 -26.30 -0.69 -8.63
C LEU A 125 -25.12 -1.64 -8.52
N ILE A 126 -24.24 -1.61 -9.52
CA ILE A 126 -22.96 -2.32 -9.51
C ILE A 126 -21.83 -1.29 -9.39
N VAL A 127 -21.01 -1.44 -8.35
CA VAL A 127 -19.78 -0.65 -8.17
C VAL A 127 -18.59 -1.50 -8.58
N ALA A 128 -18.01 -1.21 -9.74
CA ALA A 128 -16.79 -1.86 -10.20
C ALA A 128 -15.56 -1.27 -9.51
N ALA A 129 -15.03 -2.00 -8.53
CA ALA A 129 -13.80 -1.67 -7.80
C ALA A 129 -12.67 -2.68 -8.09
N ASP A 130 -12.52 -3.10 -9.34
CA ASP A 130 -11.66 -4.19 -9.82
C ASP A 130 -10.22 -3.75 -10.19
N GLY A 131 -9.83 -2.53 -9.82
CA GLY A 131 -8.44 -2.06 -9.81
C GLY A 131 -7.90 -1.62 -11.18
N VAL A 132 -6.59 -1.43 -11.27
CA VAL A 132 -5.94 -0.79 -12.43
C VAL A 132 -6.13 -1.54 -13.76
N LYS A 133 -6.26 -2.88 -13.70
CA LYS A 133 -6.56 -3.77 -14.83
C LYS A 133 -8.06 -4.08 -14.94
N SER A 134 -8.89 -3.08 -14.64
CA SER A 134 -10.35 -3.20 -14.60
C SER A 134 -10.91 -3.79 -15.89
N ARG A 135 -11.71 -4.85 -15.75
CA ARG A 135 -12.49 -5.40 -16.86
C ARG A 135 -13.74 -4.57 -17.10
N ALA A 136 -14.35 -4.07 -16.02
CA ALA A 136 -15.54 -3.22 -16.12
C ALA A 136 -15.29 -1.99 -17.00
N ARG A 137 -14.09 -1.38 -16.90
CA ARG A 137 -13.68 -0.25 -17.73
C ARG A 137 -13.82 -0.54 -19.23
N SER A 138 -13.35 -1.70 -19.69
CA SER A 138 -13.43 -2.10 -21.10
C SER A 138 -14.86 -2.37 -21.56
N VAL A 139 -15.71 -2.90 -20.67
CA VAL A 139 -17.13 -3.15 -21.00
C VAL A 139 -17.88 -1.83 -21.15
N ILE A 140 -17.74 -0.91 -20.18
CA ILE A 140 -18.53 0.32 -20.11
C ILE A 140 -18.10 1.38 -21.13
N LEU A 141 -16.80 1.63 -21.27
CA LEU A 141 -16.32 2.71 -22.15
C LEU A 141 -16.46 2.35 -23.63
N GLY A 142 -16.54 1.06 -23.94
CA GLY A 142 -16.38 0.57 -25.31
C GLY A 142 -15.00 0.90 -25.90
N GLY A 143 -14.65 0.23 -27.00
CA GLY A 143 -13.41 0.52 -27.71
C GLY A 143 -12.14 -0.07 -27.07
N PRO A 144 -10.95 0.33 -27.55
CA PRO A 144 -9.69 -0.27 -27.15
C PRO A 144 -9.29 0.12 -25.72
N ASP A 145 -9.01 -0.86 -24.87
CA ASP A 145 -8.38 -0.63 -23.57
C ASP A 145 -6.93 -0.21 -23.79
N LEU A 146 -6.65 1.09 -23.67
CA LEU A 146 -5.32 1.61 -23.86
C LEU A 146 -4.41 1.17 -22.70
N PRO A 147 -3.19 0.68 -22.98
CA PRO A 147 -2.28 0.27 -21.93
C PRO A 147 -1.87 1.48 -21.08
N PRO A 148 -1.55 1.26 -19.79
CA PRO A 148 -1.05 2.32 -18.93
C PRO A 148 0.25 2.90 -19.51
N GLN A 149 0.40 4.22 -19.42
CA GLN A 149 1.66 4.89 -19.76
C GLN A 149 2.71 4.57 -18.70
N ARG A 150 3.90 4.15 -19.15
CA ARG A 150 5.02 3.88 -18.24
C ARG A 150 5.60 5.18 -17.73
N THR A 151 5.85 5.25 -16.43
CA THR A 151 6.48 6.41 -15.78
C THR A 151 7.97 6.50 -16.03
N GLY A 152 8.62 5.39 -16.42
CA GLY A 152 10.09 5.27 -16.49
C GLY A 152 10.73 4.99 -15.13
N PHE A 153 9.93 4.63 -14.12
CA PHE A 153 10.40 4.28 -12.78
C PHE A 153 9.82 2.94 -12.34
N ALA A 154 10.60 2.21 -11.55
CA ALA A 154 10.17 1.05 -10.80
C ALA A 154 10.51 1.24 -9.31
N ALA A 155 9.96 0.38 -8.46
CA ALA A 155 10.24 0.41 -7.04
C ALA A 155 10.43 -1.00 -6.48
N TYR A 156 11.59 -1.24 -5.88
CA TYR A 156 11.80 -2.37 -4.99
C TYR A 156 11.00 -2.16 -3.70
N ARG A 157 10.50 -3.25 -3.14
CA ARG A 157 9.84 -3.25 -1.83
C ARG A 157 10.39 -4.37 -0.98
N ALA A 158 10.72 -4.04 0.25
CA ALA A 158 11.23 -4.98 1.22
C ALA A 158 10.63 -4.70 2.60
N THR A 159 10.64 -5.73 3.43
CA THR A 159 10.32 -5.63 4.85
C THR A 159 11.44 -6.30 5.64
N VAL A 160 11.87 -5.65 6.71
CA VAL A 160 12.88 -6.16 7.64
C VAL A 160 12.21 -6.40 9.00
N ASP A 161 12.65 -7.42 9.74
CA ASP A 161 12.23 -7.63 11.12
C ASP A 161 12.86 -6.55 12.02
N THR A 162 12.04 -5.87 12.82
CA THR A 162 12.56 -4.80 13.68
C THR A 162 13.41 -5.32 14.84
N GLU A 163 13.24 -6.56 15.29
CA GLU A 163 14.10 -7.14 16.32
C GLU A 163 15.53 -7.33 15.82
N GLU A 164 15.71 -7.72 14.55
CA GLU A 164 17.03 -7.80 13.92
C GLU A 164 17.67 -6.41 13.84
N MET A 165 16.91 -5.41 13.39
CA MET A 165 17.38 -4.02 13.30
C MET A 165 17.76 -3.40 14.64
N LYS A 166 17.12 -3.78 15.76
CA LYS A 166 17.49 -3.27 17.09
C LYS A 166 18.92 -3.64 17.49
N SER A 167 19.46 -4.74 16.96
CA SER A 167 20.81 -5.19 17.24
C SER A 167 21.88 -4.53 16.37
N ASP A 168 21.46 -3.79 15.33
CA ASP A 168 22.35 -3.12 14.39
C ASP A 168 22.60 -1.65 14.80
N PRO A 169 23.84 -1.27 15.14
CA PRO A 169 24.16 0.08 15.59
C PRO A 169 23.99 1.15 14.49
N ASP A 170 23.98 0.76 13.21
CA ASP A 170 23.85 1.71 12.10
C ASP A 170 22.39 2.02 11.77
N THR A 171 21.46 1.11 12.06
CA THR A 171 20.04 1.23 11.68
C THR A 171 19.06 1.33 12.85
N SER A 172 19.44 0.90 14.06
CA SER A 172 18.56 0.86 15.24
C SER A 172 17.95 2.22 15.61
N TRP A 173 18.65 3.33 15.36
CA TRP A 173 18.15 4.69 15.60
C TRP A 173 16.86 5.01 14.81
N LEU A 174 16.61 4.32 13.68
CA LEU A 174 15.38 4.44 12.90
C LEU A 174 14.14 3.94 13.64
N LEU A 175 14.33 3.14 14.70
CA LEU A 175 13.26 2.55 15.50
C LEU A 175 12.99 3.31 16.80
N GLU A 176 13.87 4.22 17.23
CA GLU A 176 13.74 4.97 18.48
C GLU A 176 12.46 5.81 18.54
N ARG A 177 12.07 6.38 17.39
CA ARG A 177 10.83 7.13 17.24
C ARG A 177 10.12 6.68 15.97
N PRO A 178 8.83 6.31 16.03
CA PRO A 178 8.10 5.89 14.85
C PRO A 178 8.02 7.06 13.87
N GLY A 179 8.77 7.00 12.78
CA GLY A 179 8.82 8.07 11.78
C GLY A 179 8.83 7.50 10.37
N ILE A 180 8.47 8.35 9.42
CA ILE A 180 8.71 8.09 7.99
C ILE A 180 10.04 8.75 7.65
N ASN A 181 11.00 8.01 7.11
CA ASN A 181 12.26 8.56 6.65
C ASN A 181 12.32 8.47 5.12
N ILE A 182 12.75 9.55 4.46
CA ILE A 182 12.78 9.66 3.01
C ILE A 182 14.15 10.18 2.58
N TRP A 183 15.02 9.31 2.07
CA TRP A 183 16.27 9.70 1.42
C TRP A 183 15.96 10.11 -0.01
N ILE A 184 16.32 11.34 -0.37
CA ILE A 184 16.06 11.92 -1.69
C ILE A 184 17.38 12.14 -2.40
N GLY A 185 17.51 11.53 -3.59
CA GLY A 185 18.61 11.75 -4.51
C GLY A 185 18.12 12.00 -5.93
N GLU A 186 19.06 12.18 -6.85
CA GLU A 186 18.76 12.32 -8.26
C GLU A 186 18.18 11.01 -8.82
N ASP A 187 16.98 11.11 -9.40
CA ASP A 187 16.24 10.03 -10.05
C ASP A 187 15.98 8.77 -9.19
N ARG A 188 16.12 8.89 -7.87
CA ARG A 188 15.98 7.80 -6.91
C ARG A 188 15.51 8.33 -5.57
N HIS A 189 14.76 7.51 -4.84
CA HIS A 189 14.47 7.79 -3.42
C HIS A 189 14.22 6.50 -2.64
N VAL A 190 14.49 6.55 -1.34
CA VAL A 190 14.20 5.48 -0.40
C VAL A 190 13.24 6.00 0.66
N MET A 191 12.09 5.37 0.79
CA MET A 191 11.09 5.68 1.82
C MET A 191 10.98 4.51 2.79
N THR A 192 11.09 4.81 4.07
CA THR A 192 11.01 3.79 5.13
C THR A 192 10.10 4.20 6.27
N TYR A 193 9.47 3.22 6.90
CA TYR A 193 8.63 3.41 8.10
C TYR A 193 8.26 2.06 8.72
N CYS A 194 8.02 2.05 10.04
CA CYS A 194 7.50 0.86 10.73
C CYS A 194 6.05 0.55 10.32
N ILE A 195 5.70 -0.72 10.27
CA ILE A 195 4.36 -1.26 10.04
C ILE A 195 4.09 -2.44 11.00
N ALA A 196 2.91 -3.07 10.88
CA ALA A 196 2.52 -4.25 11.68
C ALA A 196 2.67 -4.01 13.20
N GLY A 197 2.16 -2.87 13.68
CA GLY A 197 2.28 -2.49 15.10
C GLY A 197 3.70 -2.16 15.58
N GLY A 198 4.67 -2.07 14.67
CA GLY A 198 6.06 -1.77 14.99
C GLY A 198 7.00 -2.96 14.85
N ASN A 199 6.49 -4.14 14.48
CA ASN A 199 7.27 -5.38 14.39
C ASN A 199 7.97 -5.57 13.04
N SER A 200 7.67 -4.74 12.04
CA SER A 200 8.29 -4.84 10.72
C SER A 200 8.60 -3.46 10.16
N PHE A 201 9.77 -3.32 9.54
CA PHE A 201 10.24 -2.10 8.93
C PHE A 201 10.05 -2.16 7.41
N ASN A 202 9.19 -1.30 6.87
CA ASN A 202 8.89 -1.24 5.45
C ASN A 202 9.90 -0.36 4.72
N MET A 203 10.35 -0.80 3.54
CA MET A 203 11.22 -0.05 2.64
C MET A 203 10.64 -0.03 1.23
N VAL A 204 10.63 1.15 0.61
CA VAL A 204 10.30 1.36 -0.80
C VAL A 204 11.46 2.10 -1.45
N LEU A 205 12.11 1.47 -2.42
CA LEU A 205 13.30 2.01 -3.08
C LEU A 205 12.97 2.24 -4.55
N SER A 206 12.70 3.49 -4.92
CA SER A 206 12.34 3.90 -6.27
C SER A 206 13.59 4.22 -7.08
N HIS A 207 13.64 3.75 -8.33
CA HIS A 207 14.73 4.00 -9.26
C HIS A 207 14.21 4.11 -10.70
N VAL A 208 15.03 4.64 -11.60
CA VAL A 208 14.74 4.64 -13.04
C VAL A 208 14.75 3.21 -13.56
N ASP A 209 13.70 2.88 -14.29
CA ASP A 209 13.59 1.61 -15.00
C ASP A 209 12.70 1.78 -16.24
N HIS A 210 13.29 1.53 -17.40
CA HIS A 210 12.59 1.56 -18.69
C HIS A 210 12.27 0.14 -19.21
N SER A 211 12.70 -0.88 -18.48
CA SER A 211 12.45 -2.28 -18.83
C SER A 211 10.97 -2.63 -18.73
N SER A 212 10.59 -3.79 -19.26
CA SER A 212 9.23 -4.27 -19.15
C SER A 212 9.00 -4.91 -17.79
N PRO A 213 7.88 -4.67 -17.10
CA PRO A 213 7.56 -5.44 -15.88
C PRO A 213 7.50 -6.96 -16.11
N SER A 214 7.31 -7.41 -17.35
CA SER A 214 7.35 -8.82 -17.74
C SER A 214 8.75 -9.42 -17.76
N THR A 215 9.81 -8.60 -17.72
CA THR A 215 11.22 -9.02 -17.66
C THR A 215 11.79 -8.91 -16.25
N TRP A 216 10.92 -8.72 -15.25
CA TRP A 216 11.34 -8.69 -13.85
C TRP A 216 11.93 -10.04 -13.44
N ASP A 217 13.16 -9.99 -12.92
CA ASP A 217 13.89 -11.14 -12.42
C ASP A 217 14.01 -11.05 -10.89
N ALA A 218 13.31 -11.95 -10.20
CA ALA A 218 13.35 -11.99 -8.75
C ALA A 218 14.66 -12.56 -8.19
N GLU A 219 15.41 -13.36 -8.97
CA GLU A 219 16.65 -14.00 -8.51
C GLU A 219 17.77 -12.98 -8.34
N ASN A 220 17.88 -12.02 -9.26
CA ASN A 220 18.92 -10.98 -9.24
C ASN A 220 18.48 -9.67 -8.56
N ALA A 221 17.22 -9.59 -8.09
CA ALA A 221 16.61 -8.36 -7.59
C ALA A 221 17.40 -7.66 -6.48
N ILE A 222 18.00 -8.41 -5.54
CA ILE A 222 18.77 -7.82 -4.44
C ILE A 222 20.07 -7.19 -4.94
N ASP A 223 20.77 -7.87 -5.86
CA ASP A 223 22.04 -7.37 -6.38
C ASP A 223 21.82 -6.17 -7.29
N ASP A 224 20.77 -6.18 -8.11
CA ASP A 224 20.43 -5.04 -8.97
C ASP A 224 19.92 -3.83 -8.16
N MET A 225 19.17 -4.08 -7.08
CA MET A 225 18.85 -3.05 -6.09
C MET A 225 20.13 -2.45 -5.49
N ARG A 226 21.06 -3.28 -4.98
CA ARG A 226 22.31 -2.79 -4.39
C ARG A 226 23.13 -1.93 -5.35
N LYS A 227 23.25 -2.35 -6.62
CA LYS A 227 23.91 -1.54 -7.67
C LYS A 227 23.19 -0.20 -7.88
N SER A 228 21.86 -0.21 -7.90
CA SER A 228 21.05 1.01 -8.10
C SER A 228 21.21 2.03 -6.98
N PHE A 229 21.59 1.59 -5.77
CA PHE A 229 21.79 2.42 -4.59
C PHE A 229 23.24 2.43 -4.11
N GLU A 230 24.20 2.14 -4.99
CA GLU A 230 25.63 2.23 -4.68
C GLU A 230 26.01 3.68 -4.32
N ASN A 231 26.89 3.84 -3.32
CA ASN A 231 27.35 5.14 -2.78
C ASN A 231 26.28 5.98 -2.09
N TRP A 232 25.09 5.42 -1.82
CA TRP A 232 24.12 6.06 -0.92
C TRP A 232 24.59 5.97 0.53
N ASP A 233 23.90 6.70 1.41
CA ASP A 233 24.06 6.63 2.86
C ASP A 233 24.28 5.17 3.29
N PRO A 234 25.43 4.84 3.89
CA PRO A 234 25.75 3.46 4.25
C PRO A 234 24.90 2.93 5.42
N LYS A 235 24.10 3.81 6.05
CA LYS A 235 23.21 3.52 7.19
C LYS A 235 21.74 3.43 6.79
#